data_AF-A0A9D8DGA8-F1
#
_entry.id   AF-A0A9D8DGA8-F1
#
_cell.length_a   1.000
_cell.length_b   1.000
_cell.length_c   1.000
_cell.angle_alpha   90.00
_cell.angle_beta   90.00
_cell.angle_gamma   90.00
#
_symmetry.space_group_name_H-M   'P 1'
#
loop_
_entity.id
_entity.type
_entity.pdbx_description
1 polymer ?
#
loop_
_entity_poly.entity_id
_entity_poly.type
_entity_poly.pdbx_seq_one_letter_code
_entity_poly.pdbx_strand_id
1 'polypeptide(L)' 'MREAGLFGVNALAAGQEELALRFAGKHPEAEKWDGVAWRESHGSPRLEGALIWVACELRDLIDGGIT' A
#
# COMPACT_ATOMS: atom_id res chain seq x y z
N MET A 1 -6.48 -1.19 -7.79
CA MET A 1 -5.36 -1.30 -8.76
C MET A 1 -5.84 -1.45 -10.19
N ARG A 2 -6.64 -2.49 -10.54
CA ARG A 2 -7.13 -2.70 -11.92
C ARG A 2 -7.87 -1.47 -12.50
N GLU A 3 -8.77 -0.86 -11.74
CA GLU A 3 -9.51 0.33 -12.20
C GLU A 3 -8.66 1.61 -12.15
N ALA A 4 -7.84 1.77 -11.11
CA ALA A 4 -7.05 2.97 -10.90
C ALA A 4 -5.84 3.10 -11.84
N GLY A 5 -5.30 1.99 -12.35
CA GLY A 5 -4.13 1.99 -13.25
C GLY A 5 -2.80 2.42 -12.61
N LEU A 6 -2.80 2.81 -11.34
CA LEU A 6 -1.63 3.24 -10.58
C LEU A 6 -1.65 2.66 -9.16
N PHE A 7 -0.47 2.56 -8.54
CA PHE A 7 -0.31 2.15 -7.14
C PHE A 7 1.00 2.67 -6.56
N GLY A 8 1.03 2.82 -5.23
CA GLY A 8 2.22 3.15 -4.47
C GLY A 8 2.76 1.93 -3.74
N VAL A 9 4.09 1.77 -3.69
CA VAL A 9 4.76 0.75 -2.87
C VAL A 9 5.46 1.46 -1.72
N ASN A 10 5.10 1.12 -0.48
CA ASN A 10 5.74 1.62 0.74
C ASN A 10 6.59 0.49 1.35
N ALA A 11 7.91 0.65 1.38
CA ALA A 11 8.79 -0.28 2.09
C ALA A 11 8.90 0.15 3.55
N LEU A 12 8.43 -0.70 4.46
CA LEU A 12 8.35 -0.39 5.88
C LEU A 12 9.72 -0.55 6.57
N ALA A 13 9.97 0.31 7.55
CA ALA A 13 11.12 0.22 8.44
C ALA A 13 10.95 -0.91 9.48
N ALA A 14 12.06 -1.33 10.08
CA ALA A 14 12.02 -2.15 11.29
C ALA A 14 11.24 -1.40 12.39
N GLY A 15 10.42 -2.11 13.18
CA GLY A 15 9.56 -1.50 14.18
C GLY A 15 8.17 -1.08 13.66
N GLN A 16 7.86 -1.30 12.38
CA GLN A 16 6.54 -1.02 11.80
C GLN A 16 5.69 -2.30 11.60
N GLU A 17 5.92 -3.34 12.39
CA GLU A 17 5.25 -4.64 12.27
C GLU A 17 3.74 -4.53 12.54
N GLU A 18 3.33 -3.70 13.50
CA GLU A 18 1.90 -3.46 13.76
C GLU A 18 1.20 -2.86 12.55
N LEU A 19 1.85 -1.90 11.87
CA LEU A 19 1.33 -1.29 10.64
C LEU A 19 1.20 -2.33 9.53
N ALA A 20 2.22 -3.20 9.37
CA ALA A 20 2.18 -4.30 8.41
C ALA A 20 1.02 -5.25 8.69
N LEU A 21 0.86 -5.69 9.95
CA LEU A 21 -0.21 -6.58 10.37
C LEU A 21 -1.60 -5.95 10.19
N ARG A 22 -1.75 -4.65 10.48
CA ARG A 22 -2.99 -3.91 10.27
C ARG A 22 -3.44 -3.96 8.81
N PHE A 23 -2.53 -3.66 7.87
CA PHE A 23 -2.86 -3.66 6.44
C PHE A 23 -3.06 -5.07 5.88
N ALA A 24 -2.38 -6.10 6.41
CA ALA A 24 -2.58 -7.50 6.06
C ALA A 24 -3.87 -8.12 6.65
N GLY A 25 -4.40 -7.53 7.73
CA GLY A 25 -5.57 -8.00 8.45
C GLY A 25 -6.90 -7.81 7.70
N LYS A 26 -7.97 -8.29 8.34
CA LYS A 26 -9.36 -8.23 7.82
C LYS A 26 -10.14 -7.00 8.31
N HIS A 27 -9.46 -6.00 8.86
CA HIS A 27 -10.11 -4.74 9.24
C HIS A 27 -10.81 -4.11 8.02
N PRO A 28 -11.96 -3.45 8.20
CA PRO A 28 -12.56 -2.62 7.17
C PRO A 28 -11.53 -1.65 6.58
N GLU A 29 -11.60 -1.40 5.28
CA GLU A 29 -10.58 -0.61 4.57
C GLU A 29 -10.41 0.77 5.21
N ALA A 30 -11.51 1.47 5.53
CA ALA A 30 -11.46 2.77 6.19
C ALA A 30 -10.69 2.73 7.53
N GLU A 31 -10.93 1.71 8.35
CA GLU A 31 -10.30 1.56 9.67
C GLU A 31 -8.80 1.26 9.58
N LYS A 32 -8.31 0.67 8.48
CA LYS A 32 -6.88 0.43 8.29
C LYS A 32 -6.07 1.73 8.25
N TRP A 33 -6.68 2.82 7.80
CA TRP A 33 -6.06 4.13 7.64
C TRP A 33 -6.18 5.01 8.88
N ASP A 34 -7.02 4.65 9.85
CA ASP A 34 -7.26 5.47 11.04
C ASP A 34 -5.98 5.66 11.87
N GLY A 35 -5.61 6.92 12.07
CA GLY A 35 -4.40 7.30 12.81
C GLY A 35 -3.09 6.97 12.10
N VAL A 36 -3.13 6.50 10.85
CA VAL A 36 -1.93 6.30 10.03
C VAL A 36 -1.54 7.64 9.40
N ALA A 37 -0.30 8.08 9.62
CA ALA A 37 0.21 9.27 8.97
C ALA A 37 0.57 8.95 7.51
N TRP A 38 -0.17 9.53 6.57
CA TRP A 38 0.08 9.40 5.14
C TRP A 38 -0.32 10.68 4.40
N ARG A 39 0.21 10.81 3.19
CA ARG A 39 -0.16 11.87 2.25
C ARG A 39 -0.33 11.31 0.85
N GLU A 40 -1.15 11.98 0.06
CA GLU A 40 -1.24 11.66 -1.36
C GLU A 40 0.04 12.13 -2.10
N SER A 41 0.56 11.27 -2.97
CA SER A 41 1.69 11.60 -3.83
C SER A 41 1.58 10.81 -5.13
N HIS A 42 1.67 11.49 -6.28
CA HIS A 42 1.47 10.88 -7.61
C HIS A 42 0.22 9.99 -7.69
N GLY A 43 -0.89 10.45 -7.10
CA GLY A 43 -2.17 9.73 -7.11
C GLY A 43 -2.25 8.50 -6.20
N SER A 44 -1.24 8.22 -5.36
CA SER A 44 -1.26 7.09 -4.44
C SER A 44 -0.79 7.44 -3.01
N PRO A 45 -1.22 6.68 -1.98
CA PRO A 45 -0.80 6.94 -0.60
C PRO A 45 0.70 6.70 -0.39
N ARG A 46 1.37 7.70 0.18
CA ARG A 46 2.72 7.61 0.73
C ARG A 46 2.65 7.68 2.25
N LEU A 47 3.12 6.62 2.91
CA LEU A 47 3.20 6.53 4.37
C LEU A 47 4.36 7.37 4.88
N GLU A 48 4.13 8.16 5.93
CA GLU A 48 5.20 8.82 6.64
C GLU A 48 6.03 7.78 7.41
N GLY A 49 7.36 7.94 7.41
CA GLY A 49 8.28 7.02 8.08
C GLY A 49 8.59 5.71 7.33
N ALA A 50 7.99 5.47 6.16
CA ALA A 50 8.45 4.39 5.27
C ALA A 50 9.90 4.65 4.81
N LEU A 51 10.72 3.60 4.73
CA LEU A 51 12.11 3.70 4.27
C LEU A 51 12.20 4.16 2.82
N ILE A 52 11.32 3.61 1.97
CA ILE A 52 11.26 3.89 0.54
C ILE A 52 9.79 3.97 0.15
N TRP A 53 9.50 4.89 -0.78
CA TRP A 53 8.22 4.93 -1.48
C TRP A 53 8.46 5.05 -2.98
N VAL A 54 7.67 4.31 -3.77
CA VAL A 54 7.74 4.30 -5.23
C VAL A 54 6.33 4.43 -5.80
N ALA A 55 6.14 5.36 -6.75
CA ALA A 55 4.94 5.45 -7.57
C ALA A 55 5.08 4.53 -8.79
N CYS A 56 4.04 3.75 -9.07
CA CYS A 56 4.02 2.77 -10.15
C CYS A 56 2.76 2.94 -11.01
N GLU A 57 2.94 2.79 -12.32
CA GLU A 57 1.86 2.59 -13.28
C GLU A 57 1.68 1.08 -13.51
N LEU A 58 0.43 0.63 -13.53
CA LEU A 58 0.08 -0.75 -13.84
C LEU A 58 0.27 -0.98 -15.34
N ARG A 59 1.29 -1.77 -15.69
CA ARG A 59 1.56 -2.16 -17.08
C ARG A 59 0.73 -3.36 -17.51
N ASP A 60 0.88 -4.46 -16.79
CA ASP A 60 0.27 -5.74 -17.09
C ASP A 60 -0.30 -6.35 -15.82
N LEU A 61 -1.38 -7.11 -15.97
CA LEU A 61 -1.91 -7.94 -14.90
C LEU A 61 -1.97 -9.38 -15.39
N ILE A 62 -1.17 -10.23 -14.76
CA ILE A 62 -0.97 -11.63 -15.14
C ILE A 62 -1.68 -12.51 -14.12
N ASP A 63 -2.51 -13.43 -14.58
CA ASP A 63 -3.18 -14.40 -13.70
C ASP A 63 -2.16 -15.44 -13.20
N GLY A 64 -1.87 -15.40 -11.89
CA GLY A 64 -0.85 -16.24 -11.24
C GLY A 64 -1.34 -17.60 -10.71
N GLY A 65 -2.55 -18.02 -11.10
CA GLY A 65 -3.12 -19.28 -10.64
C GLY A 65 -2.44 -20.51 -11.25
N ILE A 66 -2.40 -21.61 -10.49
CA ILE A 66 -2.10 -22.95 -11.00
C ILE A 66 -3.45 -23.69 -11.06
N THR A 67 -3.92 -24.03 -12.25
CA THR A 67 -5.14 -24.86 -12.46
C THR A 67 -4.98 -26.27 -11.95
#